data_AF-A0ABD0WZH2-F1
#
_entry.id   AF-A0ABD0WZH2-F1
#
_cell.length_a   1.000
_cell.length_b   1.000
_cell.length_c   1.000
_cell.angle_alpha   90.00
_cell.angle_beta   90.00
_cell.angle_gamma   90.00
#
_symmetry.space_group_name_H-M   'P 1'
#
loop_
_entity.id
_entity.type
_entity.pdbx_description
1 polymer ?
#
loop_
_entity_poly.entity_id
_entity_poly.type
_entity_poly.pdbx_seq_one_letter_code
_entity_poly.pdbx_strand_id
1 'polypeptide(L)'
;MSLRNGNCHHVSKEVWESHNKMMQEPLSTNDSEVFDIIKREKHRQTFGLELIASENFTSKAVLEALGSCMNNKYSEGYPGQRYFVIPWTEARCAHEHNP
;
A
#
# COMPACT_ATOMS: atom_id res chain seq x y z
N MET A 1 -28.36 44.08 -1.35
CA MET A 1 -26.97 44.09 -0.83
C MET A 1 -26.38 42.74 -1.15
N SER A 2 -25.41 42.71 -2.05
CA SER A 2 -24.90 41.52 -2.75
C SER A 2 -24.21 40.53 -1.79
N LEU A 3 -24.71 39.29 -1.73
CA LEU A 3 -23.98 38.17 -1.13
C LEU A 3 -22.91 37.72 -2.15
N ARG A 4 -21.67 38.04 -1.82
CA ARG A 4 -20.47 37.77 -2.61
C ARG A 4 -20.17 36.26 -2.65
N ASN A 5 -19.96 35.77 -3.87
CA ASN A 5 -18.98 34.74 -4.27
C ASN A 5 -18.70 33.60 -3.29
N GLY A 6 -19.48 32.53 -3.39
CA GLY A 6 -19.01 31.19 -3.03
C GLY A 6 -18.14 30.65 -4.18
N ASN A 7 -16.82 30.71 -4.03
CA ASN A 7 -15.91 29.94 -4.88
C ASN A 7 -16.11 28.45 -4.57
N CYS A 8 -17.01 27.77 -5.29
CA CYS A 8 -16.89 26.33 -5.43
C CYS A 8 -15.67 26.10 -6.35
N HIS A 9 -14.59 25.57 -5.79
CA HIS A 9 -13.42 25.18 -6.59
C HIS A 9 -13.84 24.05 -7.53
N HIS A 10 -14.18 24.39 -8.76
CA HIS A 10 -14.37 23.43 -9.84
C HIS A 10 -12.99 22.84 -10.14
N VAL A 11 -12.69 21.67 -9.56
CA VAL A 11 -11.49 20.93 -9.89
C VAL A 11 -11.57 20.61 -11.37
N SER A 12 -10.61 21.10 -12.15
CA SER A 12 -10.63 20.92 -13.59
C SER A 12 -10.40 19.45 -13.94
N LYS A 13 -10.93 19.02 -15.09
CA LYS A 13 -10.82 17.63 -15.54
C LYS A 13 -9.36 17.19 -15.66
N GLU A 14 -8.49 18.12 -16.08
CA GLU A 14 -7.06 17.92 -16.24
C GLU A 14 -6.36 17.62 -14.91
N VAL A 15 -6.77 18.30 -13.83
CA VAL A 15 -6.22 18.04 -12.48
C VAL A 15 -6.63 16.65 -11.98
N TRP A 16 -7.88 16.24 -12.23
CA TRP A 16 -8.35 14.90 -11.86
C TRP A 16 -7.64 13.79 -12.64
N GLU A 17 -7.41 13.99 -13.94
CA GLU A 17 -6.64 13.06 -14.78
C GLU A 17 -5.19 12.96 -14.30
N SER A 18 -4.56 14.07 -13.94
CA SER A 18 -3.20 14.08 -13.36
C SER A 18 -3.14 13.34 -12.02
N HIS A 19 -4.16 13.47 -11.16
CA HIS A 19 -4.22 12.75 -9.89
C HIS A 19 -4.28 11.23 -10.10
N ASN A 20 -5.15 10.76 -11.00
CA ASN A 20 -5.26 9.34 -11.29
C ASN A 20 -3.96 8.77 -11.87
N LYS A 21 -3.28 9.56 -12.71
CA LYS A 21 -1.95 9.20 -13.23
C LYS A 21 -0.95 9.04 -12.10
N MET A 22 -0.85 10.02 -11.20
CA MET A 22 0.05 9.99 -10.04
C MET A 22 -0.15 8.74 -9.18
N MET A 23 -1.40 8.31 -8.94
CA MET A 23 -1.70 7.12 -8.12
C MET A 23 -1.27 5.79 -8.75
N GLN A 24 -0.99 5.75 -10.05
CA GLN A 24 -0.59 4.53 -10.79
C GLN A 24 0.87 4.55 -11.24
N GLU A 25 1.57 5.66 -11.04
CA GLU A 25 2.95 5.81 -11.49
C GLU A 25 3.91 4.90 -10.69
N PRO A 26 4.90 4.28 -11.35
CA PRO A 26 5.95 3.55 -10.65
C PRO A 26 6.76 4.48 -9.75
N LEU A 27 7.26 3.95 -8.62
CA LEU A 27 8.11 4.70 -7.69
C LEU A 27 9.30 5.37 -8.40
N SER A 28 9.91 4.72 -9.39
CA SER A 28 11.04 5.28 -10.15
C SER A 28 10.74 6.59 -10.86
N THR A 29 9.49 6.80 -11.26
CA THR A 29 9.03 8.00 -11.97
C THR A 29 8.37 8.98 -11.03
N ASN A 30 7.62 8.48 -10.05
CA ASN A 30 6.90 9.29 -9.08
C ASN A 30 7.85 9.94 -8.07
N ASP A 31 8.85 9.20 -7.58
CA ASP A 31 9.86 9.65 -6.63
C ASP A 31 11.23 9.00 -6.93
N SER A 32 11.98 9.63 -7.83
CA SER A 32 13.31 9.16 -8.23
C SER A 32 14.33 9.22 -7.08
N GLU A 33 14.18 10.16 -6.16
CA GLU A 33 15.13 10.33 -5.05
C GLU A 33 15.06 9.14 -4.09
N VAL A 34 13.86 8.76 -3.66
CA VAL A 34 13.64 7.58 -2.82
C VAL A 34 14.05 6.30 -3.55
N PHE A 35 13.73 6.19 -4.84
CA PHE A 35 14.14 5.04 -5.64
C PHE A 35 15.66 4.87 -5.70
N ASP A 36 16.42 5.95 -5.82
CA ASP A 36 17.88 5.92 -5.84
C ASP A 36 18.47 5.62 -4.46
N ILE A 37 17.84 6.05 -3.37
CA ILE A 37 18.21 5.64 -2.00
C ILE A 37 18.07 4.11 -1.87
N ILE A 38 16.92 3.55 -2.26
CA ILE A 38 16.66 2.10 -2.18
C ILE A 38 17.69 1.31 -3.01
N LYS A 39 18.03 1.78 -4.21
CA LYS A 39 19.05 1.14 -5.05
C LYS A 39 20.42 1.14 -4.40
N ARG A 40 20.84 2.27 -3.81
CA ARG A 40 22.12 2.38 -3.10
C ARG A 40 22.18 1.43 -1.90
N GLU A 41 21.10 1.33 -1.14
CA GLU A 41 21.03 0.40 -0.01
C GLU A 41 21.05 -1.07 -0.45
N LYS A 42 20.31 -1.42 -1.51
CA LYS A 42 20.39 -2.76 -2.11
C LYS A 42 21.81 -3.11 -2.53
N HIS A 43 22.52 -2.17 -3.14
CA HIS A 43 23.92 -2.35 -3.52
C HIS A 43 24.80 -2.58 -2.27
N ARG A 44 24.64 -1.74 -1.23
CA ARG A 44 25.37 -1.90 0.05
C ARG A 44 25.19 -3.30 0.64
N GLN A 45 23.96 -3.80 0.71
CA GLN A 45 23.64 -5.12 1.24
C GLN A 45 24.16 -6.27 0.36
N THR A 46 24.23 -6.08 -0.96
CA THR A 46 24.69 -7.13 -1.90
C THR A 46 26.20 -7.36 -1.81
N PHE A 47 26.97 -6.29 -1.55
CA PHE A 47 28.43 -6.34 -1.52
C PHE A 47 29.02 -6.24 -0.10
N GLY A 48 28.18 -6.02 0.91
CA GLY A 48 28.54 -6.06 2.33
C GLY A 48 28.47 -7.47 2.90
N LEU A 49 29.38 -7.80 3.81
CA LEU A 49 29.28 -9.00 4.62
C LEU A 49 28.53 -8.64 5.91
N GLU A 50 27.25 -9.02 5.97
CA GLU A 50 26.43 -8.80 7.15
C GLU A 50 26.72 -9.86 8.22
N LEU A 51 27.30 -9.44 9.35
CA LEU A 51 27.74 -10.32 10.46
C LEU A 51 26.87 -10.18 11.72
N ILE A 52 25.78 -9.43 11.63
CA ILE A 52 24.86 -9.19 12.74
C ILE A 52 23.85 -10.35 12.77
N ALA A 53 23.87 -11.15 13.84
CA ALA A 53 23.10 -12.39 13.93
C ALA A 53 21.56 -12.21 13.86
N SER A 54 21.05 -11.02 14.16
CA SER A 54 19.62 -10.71 14.08
C SER A 54 19.15 -10.25 12.70
N GLU A 55 20.08 -9.93 11.79
CA GLU A 55 19.74 -9.45 10.44
C GLU A 55 19.62 -10.63 9.47
N ASN A 56 18.69 -10.52 8.52
CA ASN A 56 18.43 -11.58 7.54
C ASN A 56 17.79 -11.02 6.27
N PHE A 57 17.82 -11.79 5.19
CA PHE A 57 17.21 -11.45 3.91
C PHE A 57 15.85 -12.12 3.74
N THR A 58 14.84 -11.28 3.51
CA THR A 58 13.47 -11.74 3.26
C THR A 58 13.33 -12.30 1.83
N SER A 59 12.54 -13.36 1.67
CA SER A 59 12.26 -13.93 0.34
C SER A 59 11.45 -12.98 -0.56
N LYS A 60 11.61 -13.13 -1.88
CA LYS A 60 10.86 -12.34 -2.88
C LYS A 60 9.34 -12.46 -2.71
N ALA A 61 8.86 -13.66 -2.41
CA ALA A 61 7.43 -13.92 -2.21
C ALA A 61 6.84 -13.12 -1.04
N VAL A 62 7.59 -12.99 0.06
CA VAL A 62 7.15 -12.19 1.22
C VAL A 62 7.13 -10.70 0.88
N LEU A 63 8.13 -10.19 0.16
CA LEU A 63 8.15 -8.80 -0.30
C LEU A 63 7.00 -8.48 -1.27
N GLU A 64 6.66 -9.40 -2.17
CA GLU A 64 5.51 -9.26 -3.08
C GLU A 64 4.18 -9.20 -2.31
N ALA A 65 4.02 -10.02 -1.26
CA ALA A 65 2.84 -9.99 -0.41
C ALA A 65 2.70 -8.65 0.35
N LEU A 66 3.82 -8.10 0.84
CA LEU A 66 3.84 -6.80 1.54
C LEU A 66 3.41 -5.64 0.64
N GLY A 67 3.66 -5.71 -0.68
CA GLY A 67 3.22 -4.70 -1.64
C GLY A 67 1.79 -4.88 -2.16
N SER A 68 1.02 -5.83 -1.61
CA SER A 68 -0.33 -6.14 -2.10
C SER A 68 -1.39 -5.15 -1.62
N CYS A 69 -2.60 -5.28 -2.20
CA CYS A 69 -3.77 -4.48 -1.83
C CYS A 69 -4.26 -4.69 -0.38
N MET A 70 -3.68 -5.66 0.34
CA MET A 70 -4.00 -5.93 1.74
C MET A 70 -3.70 -4.72 2.65
N ASN A 71 -2.76 -3.85 2.29
CA ASN A 71 -2.46 -2.61 3.02
C ASN A 71 -3.66 -1.67 3.12
N ASN A 72 -4.59 -1.72 2.17
CA ASN A 72 -5.74 -0.83 2.13
C ASN A 72 -6.86 -1.30 3.08
N LYS A 73 -6.75 -2.51 3.64
CA LYS A 73 -7.84 -3.12 4.38
C LYS A 73 -7.74 -2.85 5.88
N TYR A 74 -8.74 -2.14 6.39
CA TYR A 74 -9.02 -2.06 7.82
C TYR A 74 -9.81 -3.29 8.29
N SER A 75 -9.35 -3.94 9.37
CA SER A 75 -9.89 -5.24 9.79
C SER A 75 -9.83 -5.49 11.30
N GLU A 76 -10.39 -4.56 12.08
CA GLU A 76 -10.52 -4.72 13.55
C GLU A 76 -11.35 -5.94 13.96
N GLY A 77 -10.94 -6.55 15.08
CA GLY A 77 -11.52 -7.78 15.60
C GLY A 77 -10.82 -9.04 15.09
N TYR A 78 -11.38 -10.20 15.42
CA TYR A 78 -10.85 -11.51 15.04
C TYR A 78 -11.65 -12.11 13.88
N PRO A 79 -11.10 -13.10 13.13
CA PRO A 79 -11.91 -13.87 12.19
C PRO A 79 -13.19 -14.40 12.86
N GLY A 80 -14.36 -14.15 12.26
CA GLY A 80 -15.67 -14.49 12.82
C GLY A 80 -16.25 -13.50 13.85
N GLN A 81 -15.46 -12.52 14.31
CA GLN A 81 -15.90 -11.44 15.21
C GLN A 81 -15.28 -10.11 14.76
N ARG A 82 -15.69 -9.63 13.58
CA ARG A 82 -15.20 -8.37 13.03
C ARG A 82 -16.25 -7.27 13.18
N TYR A 83 -15.79 -6.06 13.46
CA TYR A 83 -16.66 -4.87 13.49
C TYR A 83 -17.06 -4.41 12.09
N PHE A 84 -16.25 -4.71 11.08
CA PHE A 84 -16.50 -4.40 9.68
C PHE A 84 -16.41 -5.65 8.82
N VAL A 85 -17.38 -5.82 7.91
CA VAL A 85 -17.50 -7.00 7.05
C VAL A 85 -16.29 -7.14 6.10
N ILE A 86 -15.77 -8.36 5.97
CA ILE A 86 -14.65 -8.70 5.08
C ILE A 86 -14.96 -9.98 4.30
N PRO A 87 -15.42 -9.87 3.04
CA PRO A 87 -15.83 -11.04 2.25
C PRO A 87 -14.72 -12.09 2.06
N TRP A 88 -13.47 -11.67 1.90
CA TRP A 88 -12.36 -12.56 1.53
C TRP A 88 -11.70 -13.28 2.70
N THR A 89 -11.82 -12.79 3.94
CA THR A 89 -11.22 -13.45 5.11
C THR A 89 -12.15 -14.49 5.74
N GLU A 90 -13.43 -14.49 5.39
CA GLU A 90 -14.45 -15.37 5.99
C GLU A 90 -14.66 -16.67 5.18
N ALA A 91 -14.25 -16.71 3.91
CA ALA A 91 -14.46 -17.84 3.02
C ALA A 91 -13.74 -19.15 3.42
N ARG A 92 -12.77 -19.11 4.35
CA ARG A 92 -12.18 -20.34 4.94
C ARG A 92 -12.76 -20.71 6.30
N CYS A 93 -13.32 -19.77 7.07
CA CYS A 93 -13.93 -20.07 8.37
C CYS A 93 -15.37 -20.63 8.23
N ALA A 94 -16.07 -20.32 7.14
CA ALA A 94 -17.46 -20.79 6.95
C ALA A 94 -17.60 -22.29 6.64
N HIS A 95 -16.50 -23.01 6.37
CA HIS A 95 -16.53 -24.47 6.13
C HIS A 95 -16.34 -25.32 7.40
N GLU A 96 -16.05 -24.72 8.56
CA GLU A 96 -15.88 -25.44 9.83
C GLU A 96 -17.08 -25.31 10.78
N HIS A 97 -18.15 -24.62 10.38
CA HIS A 97 -19.38 -24.47 11.17
C HIS A 97 -20.61 -24.97 10.42
N ASN A 98 -20.62 -26.25 10.05
CA ASN A 98 -21.86 -26.97 9.84
C ASN A 98 -21.75 -28.38 10.46
N PRO A 99 -22.57 -28.73 11.46
CA PRO A 99 -22.65 -30.11 11.96
C PRO A 99 -23.17 -31.08 10.89
#